data_AF-A0A3M0WJ27-F1
#
_entry.id   AF-A0A3M0WJ27-F1
#
_cell.length_a   1.000
_cell.length_b   1.000
_cell.length_c   1.000
_cell.angle_alpha   90.00
_cell.angle_beta   90.00
_cell.angle_gamma   90.00
#
_symmetry.space_group_name_H-M   'P 1'
#
loop_
_entity.id
_entity.type
_entity.pdbx_description
1 polymer ?
#
loop_
_entity_poly.entity_id
_entity_poly.type
_entity_poly.pdbx_seq_one_letter_code
_entity_poly.pdbx_strand_id
1 'polypeptide(L)'
;MSLKSYKIKSFPRKQLNNWQLSGQGTNEYYYTGFDILFKPLKVLENNSYMDEKPIGSLQPGQFGWGNNDALGKDTVYVRLTDNSDPNTKPNGYILACTEYLLCQKPADVDEFIIVSMETSNKHPSMTSEVKEIRTDDNAVEYFSKLKVMPENEFIIEKYPYVLENTERIYIQSELEEVCIVATIDSRKFQT
;
A
#
# COMPACT_ATOMS: atom_id res chain seq x y z
N MET A 1 14.01 -20.21 -20.92
CA MET A 1 14.05 -19.00 -20.08
C MET A 1 13.23 -17.93 -20.78
N SER A 2 12.13 -17.47 -20.16
CA SER A 2 11.29 -16.39 -20.70
C SER A 2 11.34 -15.22 -19.73
N LEU A 3 12.00 -14.14 -20.13
CA LEU A 3 12.01 -12.91 -19.36
C LEU A 3 10.64 -12.23 -19.51
N LYS A 4 9.90 -12.09 -18.42
CA LYS A 4 8.65 -11.31 -18.38
C LYS A 4 8.87 -10.09 -17.52
N SER A 5 8.74 -8.89 -18.10
CA SER A 5 8.78 -7.63 -17.35
C SER A 5 7.38 -7.12 -17.05
N TYR A 6 7.12 -6.81 -15.78
CA TYR A 6 5.85 -6.29 -15.31
C TYR A 6 6.03 -4.84 -14.94
N LYS A 7 5.69 -3.92 -15.84
CA LYS A 7 5.73 -2.49 -15.52
C LYS A 7 4.49 -2.11 -14.72
N ILE A 8 4.64 -2.13 -13.40
CA ILE A 8 3.72 -1.45 -12.50
C ILE A 8 4.00 0.04 -12.70
N LYS A 9 3.01 0.82 -13.18
CA LYS A 9 3.22 2.24 -13.50
C LYS A 9 2.83 3.19 -12.38
N SER A 10 2.00 2.72 -11.45
CA SER A 10 1.50 3.52 -10.35
C SER A 10 1.04 2.63 -9.21
N PHE A 11 1.29 3.05 -7.97
CA PHE A 11 0.52 2.49 -6.87
C PHE A 11 -0.82 3.21 -6.84
N PRO A 12 -1.92 2.49 -7.07
CA PRO A 12 -3.24 3.10 -7.00
C PRO A 12 -3.49 3.62 -5.59
N ARG A 13 -3.60 4.94 -5.49
CA ARG A 13 -4.17 5.60 -4.32
C ARG A 13 -5.67 5.34 -4.31
N LYS A 14 -6.16 4.90 -3.17
CA LYS A 14 -7.58 4.59 -3.00
C LYS A 14 -8.34 5.82 -2.56
N GLN A 15 -9.37 6.20 -3.32
CA GLN A 15 -10.25 7.30 -2.92
C GLN A 15 -11.16 6.86 -1.77
N LEU A 16 -11.28 7.71 -0.75
CA LEU A 16 -12.13 7.48 0.41
C LEU A 16 -13.25 8.52 0.43
N ASN A 17 -14.48 8.10 0.09
CA ASN A 17 -15.60 9.03 -0.12
C ASN A 17 -16.79 8.82 0.86
N ASN A 18 -16.67 7.93 1.86
CA ASN A 18 -17.76 7.63 2.80
C ASN A 18 -17.28 7.75 4.25
N TRP A 19 -17.70 8.80 4.94
CA TRP A 19 -17.21 9.14 6.26
C TRP A 19 -18.35 9.29 7.27
N GLN A 20 -18.10 8.92 8.52
CA GLN A 20 -19.03 9.12 9.62
C GLN A 20 -18.30 9.79 10.78
N LEU A 21 -18.96 10.74 11.43
CA LEU A 21 -18.44 11.40 12.62
C LEU A 21 -18.26 10.37 13.76
N SER A 22 -17.07 10.33 14.34
CA SER A 22 -16.76 9.54 15.54
C SER A 22 -17.47 10.12 16.76
N GLY A 23 -17.99 9.25 17.62
CA GLY A 23 -18.61 9.63 18.89
C GLY A 23 -17.62 9.82 20.04
N GLN A 24 -16.32 9.56 19.83
CA GLN A 24 -15.32 9.42 20.90
C GLN A 24 -14.18 10.47 20.85
N GLY A 25 -14.20 11.42 19.91
CA GLY A 25 -13.08 12.34 19.67
C GLY A 25 -13.48 13.78 19.35
N THR A 26 -12.48 14.63 19.14
CA THR A 26 -12.67 16.03 18.73
C THR A 26 -12.78 16.14 17.21
N ASN A 27 -14.00 15.97 16.69
CA ASN A 27 -14.30 16.15 15.26
C ASN A 27 -13.51 15.21 14.34
N GLU A 28 -13.33 13.97 14.78
CA GLU A 28 -12.74 12.89 14.00
C GLU A 28 -13.83 12.19 13.19
N TYR A 29 -13.49 11.77 11.98
CA TYR A 29 -14.38 11.02 11.10
C TYR A 29 -13.73 9.70 10.76
N TYR A 30 -14.49 8.62 10.83
CA TYR A 30 -14.03 7.30 10.42
C TYR A 30 -14.61 6.92 9.06
N TYR A 31 -13.81 6.22 8.28
CA TYR A 31 -14.20 5.72 6.97
C TYR A 31 -15.13 4.51 7.14
N THR A 32 -16.27 4.52 6.44
CA THR A 32 -17.30 3.47 6.57
C THR A 32 -17.23 2.39 5.50
N GLY A 33 -16.34 2.53 4.51
CA GLY A 33 -16.15 1.50 3.49
C GLY A 33 -15.58 0.18 4.02
N PHE A 34 -15.64 -0.85 3.18
CA PHE A 34 -15.17 -2.21 3.49
C PHE A 34 -13.93 -2.62 2.68
N ASP A 35 -13.38 -1.66 1.96
CA ASP A 35 -12.43 -1.87 0.89
C ASP A 35 -11.00 -1.47 1.27
N ILE A 36 -10.80 -1.01 2.51
CA ILE A 36 -9.51 -0.89 3.19
C ILE A 36 -9.39 -2.05 4.18
N LEU A 37 -8.65 -3.10 3.79
CA LEU A 37 -8.49 -4.32 4.59
C LEU A 37 -7.29 -4.27 5.54
N PHE A 38 -6.33 -3.40 5.25
CA PHE A 38 -5.08 -3.27 5.99
C PHE A 38 -4.78 -1.81 6.26
N LYS A 39 -3.98 -1.55 7.29
CA LYS A 39 -3.55 -0.19 7.64
C LYS A 39 -2.91 0.50 6.42
N PRO A 40 -3.39 1.70 6.03
CA PRO A 40 -2.73 2.52 5.03
C PRO A 40 -1.28 2.83 5.39
N LEU A 41 -0.40 2.91 4.41
CA LEU A 41 0.94 3.48 4.62
C LEU A 41 0.88 4.95 4.97
N LYS A 42 0.03 5.65 4.22
CA LYS A 42 -0.23 7.08 4.32
C LYS A 42 -1.66 7.35 3.94
N VAL A 43 -2.17 8.44 4.48
CA VAL A 43 -3.40 9.09 4.03
C VAL A 43 -3.02 10.48 3.57
N LEU A 44 -3.62 10.94 2.48
CA LEU A 44 -3.43 12.26 1.93
C LEU A 44 -4.74 13.04 1.99
N GLU A 45 -4.65 14.30 2.39
CA GLU A 45 -5.70 15.32 2.32
C GLU A 45 -5.33 16.27 1.18
N ASN A 46 -6.16 16.33 0.14
CA ASN A 46 -5.94 17.17 -1.05
C ASN A 46 -4.51 17.03 -1.62
N ASN A 47 -4.06 15.78 -1.78
CA ASN A 47 -2.69 15.40 -2.20
C ASN A 47 -1.55 15.80 -1.24
N SER A 48 -1.84 16.28 -0.04
CA SER A 48 -0.86 16.55 1.02
C SER A 48 -0.87 15.43 2.06
N TYR A 49 0.29 14.98 2.49
CA TYR A 49 0.39 13.91 3.49
C TYR A 49 -0.18 14.34 4.84
N MET A 50 -0.99 13.47 5.42
CA MET A 50 -1.44 13.59 6.81
C MET A 50 -0.46 12.90 7.75
N ASP A 51 -0.32 13.43 8.95
CA ASP A 51 0.49 12.80 10.00
C ASP A 51 -0.29 11.68 10.70
N GLU A 52 0.32 10.50 10.86
CA GLU A 52 -0.28 9.41 11.62
C GLU A 52 -0.18 9.69 13.13
N LYS A 53 -1.30 9.59 13.84
CA LYS A 53 -1.40 9.72 15.30
C LYS A 53 -2.43 8.75 15.90
N PRO A 54 -2.39 8.53 17.23
CA PRO A 54 -3.43 7.75 17.92
C PRO A 54 -4.83 8.37 17.73
N ILE A 55 -5.79 7.52 17.37
CA ILE A 55 -7.22 7.87 17.26
C ILE A 55 -7.78 8.33 18.61
N GLY A 56 -8.82 9.17 18.59
CA GLY A 56 -9.41 9.79 19.78
C GLY A 56 -8.68 11.05 20.27
N SER A 57 -7.61 11.45 19.58
CA SER A 57 -6.84 12.67 19.91
C SER A 57 -6.24 13.38 18.68
N LEU A 58 -6.75 13.09 17.48
CA LEU A 58 -6.25 13.65 16.23
C LEU A 58 -6.42 15.18 16.21
N GLN A 59 -5.34 15.87 15.85
CA GLN A 59 -5.34 17.28 15.50
C GLN A 59 -5.70 17.45 14.02
N PRO A 60 -6.08 18.67 13.57
CA PRO A 60 -6.32 18.94 12.16
C PRO A 60 -5.11 18.53 11.28
N GLY A 61 -5.39 17.90 10.14
CA GLY A 61 -4.37 17.39 9.21
C GLY A 61 -3.77 16.04 9.62
N GLN A 62 -4.40 15.33 10.57
CA GLN A 62 -3.91 14.03 11.06
C GLN A 62 -4.88 12.89 10.73
N PHE A 63 -4.31 11.69 10.61
CA PHE A 63 -5.06 10.45 10.46
C PHE A 63 -4.65 9.42 11.50
N GLY A 64 -5.47 8.40 11.69
CA GLY A 64 -5.14 7.23 12.50
C GLY A 64 -5.79 5.97 11.95
N TRP A 65 -5.37 4.82 12.46
CA TRP A 65 -5.92 3.52 12.14
C TRP A 65 -6.26 2.77 13.43
N GLY A 66 -7.45 2.18 13.48
CA GLY A 66 -7.89 1.38 14.61
C GLY A 66 -9.39 1.40 14.74
N ASN A 67 -9.89 1.15 15.96
CA ASN A 67 -11.30 1.06 16.26
C ASN A 67 -11.64 1.88 17.51
N ASN A 68 -11.95 3.16 17.32
CA ASN A 68 -12.35 4.06 18.42
C ASN A 68 -13.85 3.92 18.74
N ASP A 69 -14.68 3.59 17.75
CA ASP A 69 -16.14 3.60 17.84
C ASP A 69 -16.77 2.19 18.01
N ALA A 70 -16.02 1.23 18.54
CA ALA A 70 -16.49 -0.15 18.78
C ALA A 70 -17.12 -0.83 17.53
N LEU A 71 -16.57 -0.56 16.36
CA LEU A 71 -17.07 -0.99 15.03
C LEU A 71 -16.87 -2.49 14.74
N GLY A 72 -16.23 -3.23 15.64
CA GLY A 72 -15.83 -4.64 15.45
C GLY A 72 -14.70 -4.86 14.44
N LYS A 73 -14.15 -3.80 13.83
CA LYS A 73 -13.02 -3.83 12.91
C LYS A 73 -12.23 -2.53 12.97
N ASP A 74 -10.97 -2.57 12.59
CA ASP A 74 -10.18 -1.36 12.40
C ASP A 74 -10.59 -0.64 11.10
N THR A 75 -10.49 0.69 11.11
CA THR A 75 -10.70 1.55 9.93
C THR A 75 -9.82 2.80 10.01
N VAL A 76 -9.85 3.60 8.94
CA VAL A 76 -9.17 4.90 8.86
C VAL A 76 -9.99 5.95 9.59
N TYR A 77 -9.34 6.72 10.45
CA TYR A 77 -9.86 7.94 11.08
C TYR A 77 -9.11 9.14 10.54
N VAL A 78 -9.80 10.25 10.34
CA VAL A 78 -9.21 11.51 9.88
C VAL A 78 -9.77 12.68 10.67
N ARG A 79 -8.98 13.74 10.77
CA ARG A 79 -9.47 15.07 11.07
C ARG A 79 -8.88 16.04 10.05
N LEU A 80 -9.76 16.63 9.23
CA LEU A 80 -9.33 17.54 8.17
C LEU A 80 -8.69 18.79 8.72
N THR A 81 -7.76 19.36 7.97
CA THR A 81 -7.01 20.57 8.33
C THR A 81 -7.94 21.75 8.61
N ASP A 82 -9.06 21.84 7.88
CA ASP A 82 -10.06 22.88 8.04
C ASP A 82 -11.23 22.52 9.00
N ASN A 83 -11.15 21.36 9.68
CA ASN A 83 -12.19 20.83 10.57
C ASN A 83 -13.58 20.64 9.92
N SER A 84 -13.67 20.64 8.60
CA SER A 84 -14.94 20.37 7.93
C SER A 84 -15.24 18.86 7.86
N ASP A 85 -16.51 18.54 7.59
CA ASP A 85 -16.94 17.18 7.31
C ASP A 85 -16.32 16.69 5.98
N PRO A 86 -15.58 15.58 5.96
CA PRO A 86 -15.03 14.99 4.74
C PRO A 86 -16.04 14.75 3.63
N ASN A 87 -17.29 14.45 3.95
CA ASN A 87 -18.35 14.22 2.97
C ASN A 87 -18.74 15.50 2.21
N THR A 88 -18.30 16.68 2.66
CA THR A 88 -18.50 17.95 1.94
C THR A 88 -17.43 18.22 0.88
N LYS A 89 -16.40 17.37 0.81
CA LYS A 89 -15.27 17.51 -0.10
C LYS A 89 -15.51 16.80 -1.43
N PRO A 90 -14.85 17.21 -2.53
CA PRO A 90 -14.92 16.49 -3.79
C PRO A 90 -14.31 15.08 -3.67
N ASN A 91 -14.72 14.19 -4.57
CA ASN A 91 -14.14 12.84 -4.66
C ASN A 91 -12.61 12.91 -4.83
N GLY A 92 -11.91 12.01 -4.13
CA GLY A 92 -10.43 11.98 -4.15
C GLY A 92 -9.77 13.07 -3.31
N TYR A 93 -10.53 13.83 -2.53
CA TYR A 93 -9.95 14.75 -1.55
C TYR A 93 -9.20 13.99 -0.45
N ILE A 94 -9.67 12.81 -0.06
CA ILE A 94 -8.94 11.92 0.83
C ILE A 94 -8.53 10.68 0.05
N LEU A 95 -7.23 10.39 0.06
CA LEU A 95 -6.62 9.26 -0.60
C LEU A 95 -5.86 8.40 0.40
N ALA A 96 -5.99 7.09 0.30
CA ALA A 96 -5.25 6.15 1.12
C ALA A 96 -4.26 5.33 0.28
N CYS A 97 -2.99 5.36 0.66
CA CYS A 97 -1.94 4.52 0.09
C CYS A 97 -2.05 3.12 0.70
N THR A 98 -3.00 2.34 0.19
CA THR A 98 -3.44 1.07 0.79
C THR A 98 -3.29 -0.12 -0.15
N GLU A 99 -3.24 0.10 -1.45
CA GLU A 99 -3.34 -1.00 -2.39
C GLU A 99 -2.02 -1.77 -2.49
N TYR A 100 -2.15 -3.05 -2.18
CA TYR A 100 -1.17 -4.07 -2.53
C TYR A 100 -1.36 -4.42 -3.98
N LEU A 101 -0.36 -4.12 -4.81
CA LEU A 101 -0.40 -4.60 -6.17
C LEU A 101 0.20 -6.00 -6.20
N LEU A 102 -0.63 -6.99 -6.56
CA LEU A 102 -0.17 -8.34 -6.83
C LEU A 102 0.81 -8.27 -8.01
N CYS A 103 2.09 -8.51 -7.73
CA CYS A 103 3.13 -8.51 -8.74
C CYS A 103 3.23 -9.88 -9.41
N GLN A 104 3.15 -10.97 -8.63
CA GLN A 104 3.32 -12.32 -9.15
C GLN A 104 2.70 -13.39 -8.23
N LYS A 105 2.28 -14.51 -8.85
CA LYS A 105 1.97 -15.80 -8.21
C LYS A 105 2.39 -16.95 -9.14
N PRO A 106 2.68 -18.16 -8.64
CA PRO A 106 2.83 -19.33 -9.50
C PRO A 106 1.55 -19.64 -10.28
N ALA A 107 1.71 -20.15 -11.50
CA ALA A 107 0.59 -20.56 -12.34
C ALA A 107 0.20 -22.03 -12.12
N ASP A 108 1.06 -22.82 -11.47
CA ASP A 108 0.93 -24.27 -11.30
C ASP A 108 1.62 -24.75 -10.00
N VAL A 109 1.17 -25.89 -9.46
CA VAL A 109 1.66 -26.50 -8.20
C VAL A 109 3.16 -26.83 -8.21
N ASP A 110 3.69 -27.13 -9.40
CA ASP A 110 5.09 -27.54 -9.58
C ASP A 110 5.97 -26.44 -10.16
N GLU A 111 5.48 -25.19 -10.19
CA GLU A 111 6.22 -24.04 -10.70
C GLU A 111 6.91 -23.29 -9.56
N PHE A 112 8.23 -23.23 -9.62
CA PHE A 112 8.99 -22.29 -8.79
C PHE A 112 9.33 -21.06 -9.59
N ILE A 113 9.13 -19.89 -8.98
CA ILE A 113 9.45 -18.60 -9.59
C ILE A 113 10.64 -17.99 -8.87
N ILE A 114 11.70 -17.69 -9.63
CA ILE A 114 12.76 -16.78 -9.19
C ILE A 114 12.34 -15.36 -9.56
N VAL A 115 12.21 -14.48 -8.56
CA VAL A 115 11.91 -13.06 -8.79
C VAL A 115 13.15 -12.21 -8.53
N SER A 116 13.46 -11.31 -9.45
CA SER A 116 14.37 -10.18 -9.21
C SER A 116 13.62 -8.89 -9.48
N MET A 117 13.68 -7.93 -8.55
CA MET A 117 12.95 -6.68 -8.66
C MET A 117 13.89 -5.48 -8.78
N GLU A 118 13.58 -4.61 -9.73
CA GLU A 118 14.18 -3.28 -9.82
C GLU A 118 13.11 -2.25 -9.49
N THR A 119 13.42 -1.33 -8.59
CA THR A 119 12.51 -0.26 -8.20
C THR A 119 13.08 1.09 -8.62
N SER A 120 12.25 1.94 -9.20
CA SER A 120 12.60 3.34 -9.41
C SER A 120 11.48 4.26 -8.97
N ASN A 121 11.89 5.37 -8.37
CA ASN A 121 11.02 6.42 -7.89
C ASN A 121 11.06 7.56 -8.90
N LYS A 122 9.93 7.79 -9.57
CA LYS A 122 9.81 8.83 -10.59
C LYS A 122 9.27 10.15 -10.06
N HIS A 123 8.97 10.21 -8.76
CA HIS A 123 8.55 11.45 -8.15
C HIS A 123 9.74 12.43 -8.11
N PRO A 124 9.56 13.70 -8.49
CA PRO A 124 10.66 14.66 -8.64
C PRO A 124 11.34 15.04 -7.31
N SER A 125 10.64 14.91 -6.19
CA SER A 125 11.09 15.47 -4.91
C SER A 125 10.82 14.62 -3.68
N MET A 126 10.12 13.49 -3.81
CA MET A 126 9.69 12.70 -2.67
C MET A 126 10.55 11.46 -2.53
N THR A 127 11.04 11.21 -1.33
CA THR A 127 11.53 9.87 -0.97
C THR A 127 10.33 8.98 -0.68
N SER A 128 10.46 7.69 -0.94
CA SER A 128 9.40 6.72 -0.68
C SER A 128 9.91 5.45 -0.02
N GLU A 129 9.08 4.85 0.81
CA GLU A 129 9.22 3.44 1.18
C GLU A 129 8.44 2.55 0.20
N VAL A 130 9.16 1.64 -0.46
CA VAL A 130 8.56 0.50 -1.17
C VAL A 130 8.62 -0.71 -0.26
N LYS A 131 7.48 -1.36 -0.07
CA LYS A 131 7.36 -2.55 0.75
C LYS A 131 7.07 -3.75 -0.13
N GLU A 132 7.93 -4.76 -0.03
CA GLU A 132 7.70 -6.07 -0.61
C GLU A 132 7.08 -6.97 0.45
N ILE A 133 5.98 -7.63 0.09
CA ILE A 133 5.28 -8.53 0.99
C ILE A 133 5.10 -9.87 0.30
N ARG A 134 5.67 -10.91 0.91
CA ARG A 134 5.41 -12.31 0.57
C ARG A 134 4.36 -12.84 1.52
N THR A 135 3.29 -13.38 0.96
CA THR A 135 2.23 -14.03 1.73
C THR A 135 2.01 -15.43 1.19
N ASP A 136 1.71 -16.37 2.07
CA ASP A 136 1.02 -17.61 1.70
C ASP A 136 -0.49 -17.44 1.97
N ASP A 137 -1.29 -18.51 1.85
CA ASP A 137 -2.73 -18.45 2.10
C ASP A 137 -3.09 -18.23 3.59
N ASN A 138 -2.12 -18.27 4.51
CA ASN A 138 -2.37 -18.30 5.96
C ASN A 138 -1.65 -17.19 6.76
N ALA A 139 -0.65 -16.51 6.20
CA ALA A 139 0.15 -15.50 6.88
C ALA A 139 0.92 -14.56 5.94
N VAL A 140 1.31 -13.40 6.48
CA VAL A 140 2.36 -12.56 5.91
C VAL A 140 3.70 -13.07 6.43
N GLU A 141 4.52 -13.65 5.56
CA GLU A 141 5.75 -14.35 5.98
C GLU A 141 7.00 -13.47 5.88
N TYR A 142 7.08 -12.58 4.89
CA TYR A 142 8.29 -11.79 4.69
C TYR A 142 7.99 -10.38 4.23
N PHE A 143 8.76 -9.45 4.81
CA PHE A 143 8.58 -8.02 4.65
C PHE A 143 9.95 -7.37 4.44
N SER A 144 10.20 -6.86 3.23
CA SER A 144 11.35 -5.97 2.97
C SER A 144 10.86 -4.53 2.84
N LYS A 145 11.68 -3.59 3.32
CA LYS A 145 11.46 -2.14 3.19
C LYS A 145 12.64 -1.56 2.44
N LEU A 146 12.36 -0.96 1.30
CA LEU A 146 13.34 -0.24 0.53
C LEU A 146 13.01 1.24 0.52
N LYS A 147 13.96 2.06 0.97
CA LYS A 147 13.86 3.51 0.87
C LYS A 147 14.40 3.95 -0.50
N VAL A 148 13.54 4.51 -1.33
CA VAL A 148 13.86 4.94 -2.70
C VAL A 148 13.83 6.46 -2.79
N MET A 149 14.98 7.08 -3.06
CA MET A 149 15.13 8.54 -3.18
C MET A 149 14.53 9.06 -4.50
N PRO A 150 14.13 10.33 -4.58
CA PRO A 150 13.58 10.94 -5.81
C PRO A 150 14.57 10.90 -6.96
N GLU A 151 14.09 10.78 -8.20
CA GLU A 151 14.87 10.81 -9.44
C GLU A 151 16.06 9.81 -9.50
N ASN A 152 16.11 8.83 -8.61
CA ASN A 152 17.07 7.74 -8.70
C ASN A 152 16.72 6.87 -9.90
N GLU A 153 17.68 6.72 -10.83
CA GLU A 153 17.44 5.98 -12.07
C GLU A 153 16.93 4.56 -11.77
N PHE A 154 17.58 3.79 -10.89
CA PHE A 154 17.09 2.52 -10.35
C PHE A 154 17.80 2.15 -9.03
N ILE A 155 17.06 1.65 -8.04
CA ILE A 155 17.65 0.87 -6.94
C ILE A 155 17.38 -0.60 -7.23
N ILE A 156 18.47 -1.37 -7.36
CA ILE A 156 18.44 -2.81 -7.56
C ILE A 156 18.69 -3.46 -6.20
N GLU A 157 17.65 -3.92 -5.52
CA GLU A 157 17.81 -4.88 -4.43
C GLU A 157 17.52 -6.28 -4.96
N LYS A 158 18.58 -7.09 -5.04
CA LYS A 158 18.52 -8.47 -5.51
C LYS A 158 18.34 -9.40 -4.33
N TYR A 159 17.16 -9.96 -4.20
CA TYR A 159 16.95 -11.17 -3.43
C TYR A 159 16.20 -12.15 -4.32
N PRO A 160 16.87 -13.17 -4.89
CA PRO A 160 16.17 -14.23 -5.58
C PRO A 160 15.35 -14.99 -4.55
N TYR A 161 14.04 -14.80 -4.56
CA TYR A 161 13.11 -15.63 -3.80
C TYR A 161 12.60 -16.75 -4.67
N VAL A 162 12.34 -17.89 -4.03
CA VAL A 162 11.65 -19.03 -4.63
C VAL A 162 10.22 -19.00 -4.10
N LEU A 163 9.25 -18.76 -5.00
CA LEU A 163 7.82 -18.80 -4.65
C LEU A 163 7.25 -20.21 -4.79
N GLU A 164 6.57 -20.68 -3.75
CA GLU A 164 5.72 -21.87 -3.72
C GLU A 164 4.30 -21.54 -4.18
N ASN A 165 3.51 -22.55 -4.56
CA ASN A 165 2.27 -22.35 -5.31
C ASN A 165 1.18 -21.53 -4.60
N THR A 166 1.17 -21.51 -3.28
CA THR A 166 0.23 -20.70 -2.47
C THR A 166 0.72 -19.26 -2.29
N GLU A 167 1.94 -18.96 -2.71
CA GLU A 167 2.58 -17.71 -2.38
C GLU A 167 2.34 -16.63 -3.42
N ARG A 168 2.32 -15.41 -2.90
CA ARG A 168 2.07 -14.19 -3.67
C ARG A 168 3.06 -13.15 -3.26
N ILE A 169 3.58 -12.41 -4.23
CA ILE A 169 4.32 -11.18 -3.96
C ILE A 169 3.42 -9.98 -4.22
N TYR A 170 3.24 -9.20 -3.19
CA TYR A 170 2.59 -7.91 -3.22
C TYR A 170 3.63 -6.82 -3.05
N ILE A 171 3.39 -5.70 -3.72
CA ILE A 171 4.14 -4.49 -3.47
C ILE A 171 3.20 -3.41 -2.97
N GLN A 172 3.71 -2.54 -2.11
CA GLN A 172 3.02 -1.37 -1.62
C GLN A 172 3.96 -0.16 -1.67
N SER A 173 3.46 1.00 -2.06
CA SER A 173 4.20 2.27 -1.96
C SER A 173 3.25 3.43 -1.73
N GLU A 174 3.79 4.53 -1.22
CA GLU A 174 3.08 5.80 -1.03
C GLU A 174 3.07 6.71 -2.29
N LEU A 175 3.85 6.35 -3.31
CA LEU A 175 3.97 7.15 -4.54
C LEU A 175 3.02 6.72 -5.63
N GLU A 176 2.51 7.71 -6.37
CA GLU A 176 1.74 7.47 -7.60
C GLU A 176 2.60 6.95 -8.75
N GLU A 177 3.93 7.07 -8.69
CA GLU A 177 4.81 6.60 -9.76
C GLU A 177 6.00 5.82 -9.19
N VAL A 178 5.85 4.50 -9.17
CA VAL A 178 6.95 3.56 -8.95
C VAL A 178 6.97 2.61 -10.12
N CYS A 179 8.14 2.44 -10.73
CA CYS A 179 8.34 1.39 -11.71
C CYS A 179 8.90 0.17 -11.00
N ILE A 180 8.29 -0.99 -11.26
CA ILE A 180 8.84 -2.28 -10.87
C ILE A 180 9.19 -3.01 -12.15
N VAL A 181 10.35 -3.67 -12.17
CA VAL A 181 10.70 -4.63 -13.22
C VAL A 181 10.99 -5.94 -12.53
N ALA A 182 10.12 -6.92 -12.76
CA ALA A 182 10.37 -8.29 -12.32
C ALA A 182 11.08 -9.06 -13.45
N THR A 183 12.05 -9.89 -13.11
CA THR A 183 12.53 -11.00 -13.96
C THR A 183 12.03 -12.30 -13.36
N ILE A 184 11.47 -13.17 -14.19
CA ILE A 184 10.89 -14.46 -13.79
C ILE A 184 11.64 -15.57 -14.51
N ASP A 185 12.24 -16.50 -13.76
CA ASP A 185 12.63 -17.82 -14.27
C ASP A 185 11.69 -18.84 -13.66
N SER A 186 10.94 -19.55 -14.50
CA SER A 186 10.07 -20.62 -14.06
C SER A 186 10.54 -21.98 -14.54
N ARG A 187 10.62 -22.91 -13.59
CA ARG A 187 11.01 -24.30 -13.85
C ARG A 187 9.95 -25.20 -13.28
N LYS A 188 9.48 -26.13 -14.12
CA LYS A 188 8.69 -27.27 -13.65
C LYS A 188 9.66 -28.33 -13.17
N PHE A 189 9.48 -28.84 -11.95
CA PHE A 189 10.14 -30.08 -11.58
C PHE A 189 9.50 -31.20 -12.39
N GLN A 190 10.29 -31.86 -13.26
CA GLN A 190 9.90 -33.16 -13.78
C GLN A 190 10.25 -34.18 -12.70
N THR A 191 9.24 -34.64 -11.96
CA THR A 191 9.33 -35.84 -11.13
C THR A 191 9.42 -37.09 -11.98
#